data_AF-A0A258DID3-F1
#
_entry.id   AF-A0A258DID3-F1
#
_cell.length_a   1.000
_cell.length_b   1.000
_cell.length_c   1.000
_cell.angle_alpha   90.00
_cell.angle_beta   90.00
_cell.angle_gamma   90.00
#
_symmetry.space_group_name_H-M   'P 1'
#
loop_
_entity.id
_entity.type
_entity.pdbx_description
1 polymer ?
#
loop_
_entity_poly.entity_id
_entity_poly.type
_entity_poly.pdbx_seq_one_letter_code
_entity_poly.pdbx_strand_id
1 'polypeptide(L)'
;TVNGSGSYPVLAQFRQAGVLAQEGKVAEAVAAYDALANAQSNARLRELALVLAGTLMVDGGKLADVEARVGSVAVEGSPLRNAAREALGLAQYKAGDFTAAQASFEAVINDPLTQSPMRNRMGYYLAQLLAEGVVAPEPAADAAATAIDAIVGGEVPATEAAPAVETPAADAPAATTETEPAAQ
;
A
#
# COMPACT_ATOMS: atom_id res chain seq x y z
N THR A 1 -24.70 13.33 34.10
CA THR A 1 -24.42 11.92 33.76
C THR A 1 -25.14 11.54 32.48
N VAL A 2 -24.49 11.75 31.33
CA VAL A 2 -24.82 11.04 30.08
C VAL A 2 -23.50 10.78 29.38
N ASN A 3 -23.11 9.52 29.37
CA ASN A 3 -21.95 8.98 28.67
C ASN A 3 -22.09 9.25 27.17
N GLY A 4 -21.00 9.63 26.49
CA GLY A 4 -20.90 9.64 25.02
C GLY A 4 -20.94 8.24 24.39
N SER A 5 -21.71 7.30 24.96
CA SER A 5 -21.93 5.96 24.45
C SER A 5 -23.12 5.94 23.49
N GLY A 6 -23.04 6.72 22.41
CA GLY A 6 -23.90 6.52 21.24
C GLY A 6 -23.33 5.37 20.41
N SER A 7 -24.08 4.28 20.24
CA SER A 7 -23.99 3.16 19.26
C SER A 7 -22.63 2.63 18.74
N TYR A 8 -21.47 3.12 19.20
CA TYR A 8 -20.15 2.88 18.60
C TYR A 8 -19.02 2.93 19.65
N PRO A 9 -19.04 2.07 20.68
CA PRO A 9 -18.03 2.08 21.75
C PRO A 9 -16.60 1.90 21.24
N VAL A 10 -16.41 1.12 20.18
CA VAL A 10 -15.08 0.91 19.57
C VAL A 10 -14.53 2.19 18.93
N LEU A 11 -15.37 2.99 18.27
CA LEU A 11 -14.93 4.26 17.67
C LEU A 11 -14.54 5.28 18.75
N ALA A 12 -15.22 5.26 19.89
CA ALA A 12 -14.84 6.09 21.04
C ALA A 12 -13.45 5.70 21.58
N GLN A 13 -13.12 4.40 21.61
CA GLN A 13 -11.79 3.92 22.02
C GLN A 13 -10.70 4.33 21.01
N PHE A 14 -10.95 4.21 19.71
CA PHE A 14 -10.02 4.71 18.68
C PHE A 14 -9.77 6.21 18.83
N ARG A 15 -10.83 7.00 19.09
CA ARG A 15 -10.71 8.44 19.32
C ARG A 15 -9.89 8.72 20.58
N GLN A 16 -10.13 8.01 21.67
CA GLN A 16 -9.38 8.18 22.91
C GLN A 16 -7.88 7.93 22.70
N ALA A 17 -7.51 6.84 22.04
CA ALA A 17 -6.12 6.54 21.69
C ALA A 17 -5.51 7.63 20.79
N GLY A 18 -6.28 8.15 19.84
CA GLY A 18 -5.86 9.26 18.98
C GLY A 18 -5.62 10.56 19.74
N VAL A 19 -6.44 10.87 20.76
CA VAL A 19 -6.22 12.03 21.63
C VAL A 19 -4.92 11.89 22.43
N LEU A 20 -4.63 10.71 22.98
CA LEU A 20 -3.36 10.45 23.66
C LEU A 20 -2.16 10.71 22.75
N ALA A 21 -2.25 10.27 21.48
CA ALA A 21 -1.20 10.52 20.50
C ALA A 21 -1.01 12.02 20.21
N GLN A 22 -2.11 12.77 20.07
CA GLN A 22 -2.08 14.23 19.86
C GLN A 22 -1.50 14.99 21.07
N GLU A 23 -1.71 14.49 22.28
CA GLU A 23 -1.11 15.03 23.50
C GLU A 23 0.37 14.66 23.68
N GLY A 24 0.97 13.92 22.73
CA GLY A 24 2.36 13.46 22.82
C GLY A 24 2.57 12.28 23.76
N LYS A 25 1.50 11.70 24.30
CA LYS A 25 1.53 10.51 25.17
C LYS A 25 1.64 9.24 24.34
N VAL A 26 2.71 9.15 23.56
CA VAL A 26 2.92 8.09 22.54
C VAL A 26 2.81 6.70 23.16
N ALA A 27 3.49 6.44 24.29
CA ALA A 27 3.45 5.14 24.94
C ALA A 27 2.03 4.73 25.40
N GLU A 28 1.25 5.68 25.93
CA GLU A 28 -0.14 5.45 26.34
C GLU A 28 -1.04 5.20 25.13
N ALA A 29 -0.85 5.95 24.05
CA ALA A 29 -1.59 5.77 22.79
C ALA A 29 -1.32 4.40 22.16
N VAL A 30 -0.05 3.99 22.10
CA VAL A 30 0.36 2.67 21.60
C VAL A 30 -0.27 1.57 22.44
N ALA A 31 -0.19 1.65 23.77
CA ALA A 31 -0.81 0.67 24.65
C ALA A 31 -2.33 0.59 24.46
N ALA A 32 -3.00 1.73 24.26
CA ALA A 32 -4.44 1.78 24.00
C ALA A 32 -4.82 1.12 22.67
N TYR A 33 -4.05 1.38 21.60
CA TYR A 33 -4.26 0.73 20.31
C TYR A 33 -3.96 -0.77 20.35
N ASP A 34 -2.90 -1.20 21.04
CA ASP A 34 -2.57 -2.63 21.19
C ASP A 34 -3.67 -3.37 21.96
N ALA A 35 -4.17 -2.80 23.06
CA ALA A 35 -5.29 -3.35 23.79
C ALA A 35 -6.53 -3.49 22.92
N LEU A 36 -6.80 -2.48 22.07
CA LEU A 36 -7.90 -2.51 21.13
C LEU A 36 -7.73 -3.59 20.06
N ALA A 37 -6.54 -3.75 19.50
CA ALA A 37 -6.22 -4.80 18.54
C ALA A 37 -6.45 -6.20 19.14
N ASN A 38 -5.98 -6.43 20.37
CA ASN A 38 -6.11 -7.71 21.07
C ASN A 38 -7.57 -8.08 21.39
N ALA A 39 -8.40 -7.10 21.73
CA ALA A 39 -9.80 -7.33 22.08
C ALA A 39 -10.73 -7.43 20.84
N GLN A 40 -10.25 -7.07 19.65
CA GLN A 40 -11.11 -6.85 18.49
C GLN A 40 -11.33 -8.12 17.65
N SER A 41 -12.59 -8.54 17.53
CA SER A 41 -12.98 -9.67 16.68
C SER A 41 -13.00 -9.32 15.19
N ASN A 42 -13.33 -8.09 14.81
CA ASN A 42 -13.30 -7.63 13.42
C ASN A 42 -11.85 -7.40 12.95
N ALA A 43 -11.40 -8.23 12.01
CA ALA A 43 -10.03 -8.16 11.47
C ALA A 43 -9.64 -6.78 10.95
N ARG A 44 -10.55 -6.04 10.31
CA ARG A 44 -10.25 -4.70 9.75
C ARG A 44 -10.00 -3.66 10.83
N LEU A 45 -10.77 -3.72 11.91
CA LEU A 45 -10.55 -2.84 13.06
C LEU A 45 -9.27 -3.23 13.82
N ARG A 46 -8.94 -4.52 13.89
CA ARG A 46 -7.67 -4.98 14.46
C ARG A 46 -6.47 -4.47 13.66
N GLU A 47 -6.48 -4.66 12.35
CA GLU A 47 -5.44 -4.16 11.44
C GLU A 47 -5.28 -2.64 11.56
N LEU A 48 -6.39 -1.89 11.62
CA LEU A 48 -6.35 -0.45 11.83
C LEU A 48 -5.64 -0.05 13.13
N ALA A 49 -5.98 -0.71 14.24
CA ALA A 49 -5.34 -0.43 15.53
C ALA A 49 -3.84 -0.73 15.50
N LEU A 50 -3.44 -1.86 14.89
CA LEU A 50 -2.04 -2.25 14.75
C LEU A 50 -1.24 -1.26 13.90
N VAL A 51 -1.80 -0.80 12.78
CA VAL A 51 -1.15 0.21 11.91
C VAL A 51 -1.01 1.53 12.65
N LEU A 52 -2.04 2.00 13.35
CA LEU A 52 -1.95 3.23 14.14
C LEU A 52 -0.89 3.13 15.24
N ALA A 53 -0.85 2.02 15.99
CA ALA A 53 0.19 1.78 16.99
C ALA A 53 1.60 1.75 16.36
N GLY A 54 1.77 1.04 15.24
CA GLY A 54 3.05 0.94 14.53
C GLY A 54 3.54 2.28 14.01
N THR A 55 2.66 3.09 13.41
CA THR A 55 3.01 4.43 12.90
C THR A 55 3.51 5.36 14.00
N LEU A 56 2.93 5.31 15.20
CA LEU A 56 3.39 6.11 16.34
C LEU A 56 4.76 5.68 16.87
N MET A 57 5.12 4.41 16.67
CA MET A 57 6.40 3.85 17.10
C MET A 57 7.54 4.11 16.12
N VAL A 58 7.26 4.57 14.89
CA VAL A 58 8.29 4.87 13.89
C VAL A 58 9.35 5.82 14.46
N ASP A 59 8.94 6.83 15.21
CA ASP A 59 9.86 7.89 15.61
C ASP A 59 10.70 7.62 16.85
N GLY A 60 10.14 6.91 17.82
CA GLY A 60 10.76 6.69 19.14
C GLY A 60 10.85 5.22 19.56
N GLY A 61 10.35 4.30 18.76
CA GLY A 61 10.35 2.86 19.02
C GLY A 61 11.54 2.14 18.39
N LYS A 62 11.64 0.83 18.67
CA LYS A 62 12.58 -0.07 17.98
C LYS A 62 11.92 -0.63 16.73
N LEU A 63 12.72 -0.94 15.70
CA LEU A 63 12.24 -1.60 14.48
C LEU A 63 11.41 -2.86 14.79
N ALA A 64 11.91 -3.73 15.69
CA ALA A 64 11.21 -4.95 16.09
C ALA A 64 9.81 -4.68 16.69
N ASP A 65 9.62 -3.55 17.38
CA ASP A 65 8.32 -3.19 17.96
C ASP A 65 7.33 -2.75 16.87
N VAL A 66 7.81 -2.07 15.83
CA VAL A 66 7.01 -1.72 14.65
C VAL A 66 6.65 -2.97 13.86
N GLU A 67 7.64 -3.82 13.56
CA GLU A 67 7.47 -5.08 12.85
C GLU A 67 6.45 -6.00 13.50
N ALA A 68 6.52 -6.16 14.83
CA ALA A 68 5.57 -6.98 15.59
C ALA A 68 4.11 -6.54 15.41
N ARG A 69 3.87 -5.25 15.12
CA ARG A 69 2.53 -4.68 14.93
C ARG A 69 2.10 -4.74 13.47
N VAL A 70 2.95 -4.28 12.56
CA VAL A 70 2.53 -4.02 11.17
C VAL A 70 2.94 -5.13 10.20
N GLY A 71 3.85 -6.03 10.58
CA GLY A 71 4.40 -7.05 9.68
C GLY A 71 3.33 -7.96 9.08
N SER A 72 2.35 -8.39 9.89
CA SER A 72 1.21 -9.20 9.41
C SER A 72 0.19 -8.40 8.59
N VAL A 73 0.22 -7.07 8.66
CA VAL A 73 -0.66 -6.17 7.89
C VAL A 73 0.00 -5.75 6.58
N ALA A 74 1.33 -5.68 6.52
CA ALA A 74 2.13 -5.28 5.37
C ALA A 74 2.13 -6.32 4.22
N VAL A 75 1.60 -7.52 4.46
CA VAL A 75 1.46 -8.56 3.44
C VAL A 75 0.33 -8.27 2.44
N GLU A 76 0.34 -8.96 1.32
CA GLU A 76 -0.74 -8.88 0.34
C GLU A 76 -2.10 -9.29 0.95
N GLY A 77 -3.18 -8.67 0.47
CA GLY A 77 -4.55 -8.98 0.91
C GLY A 77 -5.10 -8.07 2.02
N SER A 78 -4.27 -7.38 2.81
CA SER A 78 -4.78 -6.32 3.70
C SER A 78 -5.02 -5.02 2.91
N PRO A 79 -6.20 -4.37 3.03
CA PRO A 79 -6.43 -3.02 2.51
C PRO A 79 -5.51 -1.96 3.12
N LEU A 80 -4.93 -2.24 4.28
CA LEU A 80 -4.02 -1.33 4.99
C LEU A 80 -2.54 -1.65 4.75
N ARG A 81 -2.22 -2.60 3.86
CA ARG A 81 -0.85 -3.04 3.60
C ARG A 81 0.10 -1.91 3.22
N ASN A 82 -0.34 -0.92 2.45
CA ASN A 82 0.55 0.16 2.02
C ASN A 82 0.82 1.16 3.15
N ALA A 83 -0.14 1.38 4.05
CA ALA A 83 0.11 2.13 5.28
C ALA A 83 1.04 1.37 6.24
N ALA A 84 0.89 0.04 6.32
CA ALA A 84 1.76 -0.82 7.12
C ALA A 84 3.20 -0.87 6.56
N ARG A 85 3.36 -1.02 5.24
CA ARG A 85 4.66 -1.00 4.54
C ARG A 85 5.35 0.35 4.68
N GLU A 86 4.62 1.45 4.61
CA GLU A 86 5.18 2.76 4.89
C GLU A 86 5.71 2.87 6.33
N ALA A 87 4.93 2.47 7.33
CA ALA A 87 5.39 2.49 8.72
C ALA A 87 6.62 1.60 8.93
N LEU A 88 6.63 0.42 8.31
CA LEU A 88 7.77 -0.51 8.34
C LEU A 88 9.01 0.09 7.68
N GLY A 89 8.88 0.65 6.47
CA GLY A 89 9.97 1.27 5.73
C GLY A 89 10.58 2.46 6.48
N LEU A 90 9.76 3.30 7.11
CA LEU A 90 10.27 4.40 7.94
C LEU A 90 11.01 3.92 9.19
N ALA A 91 10.53 2.84 9.83
CA ALA A 91 11.23 2.23 10.96
C ALA A 91 12.56 1.59 10.54
N GLN A 92 12.60 0.93 9.38
CA GLN A 92 13.81 0.36 8.79
C GLN A 92 14.84 1.44 8.45
N TYR A 93 14.38 2.54 7.82
CA TYR A 93 15.20 3.69 7.50
C TYR A 93 15.83 4.28 8.77
N LYS A 94 15.06 4.48 9.84
CA LYS A 94 15.58 4.99 11.12
C LYS A 94 16.52 4.01 11.82
N ALA A 95 16.37 2.71 11.60
CA ALA A 95 17.29 1.69 12.09
C ALA A 95 18.58 1.58 11.25
N GLY A 96 18.68 2.31 10.13
CA GLY A 96 19.81 2.26 9.20
C GLY A 96 19.76 1.08 8.23
N ASP A 97 18.67 0.32 8.19
CA ASP A 97 18.45 -0.74 7.21
C ASP A 97 17.85 -0.15 5.94
N PHE A 98 18.69 0.57 5.19
CA PHE A 98 18.27 1.31 4.00
C PHE A 98 17.83 0.40 2.86
N THR A 99 18.40 -0.79 2.74
CA THR A 99 17.98 -1.79 1.75
C THR A 99 16.58 -2.31 2.04
N ALA A 100 16.28 -2.65 3.30
CA ALA A 100 14.92 -3.05 3.67
C ALA A 100 13.93 -1.89 3.51
N ALA A 101 14.33 -0.67 3.90
CA ALA A 101 13.50 0.52 3.74
C ALA A 101 13.13 0.79 2.28
N GLN A 102 14.12 0.74 1.38
CA GLN A 102 13.92 0.85 -0.06
C GLN A 102 12.89 -0.17 -0.55
N ALA A 103 13.09 -1.45 -0.24
CA ALA A 103 12.18 -2.51 -0.67
C ALA A 103 10.74 -2.28 -0.17
N SER A 104 10.58 -1.81 1.06
CA SER A 104 9.27 -1.46 1.62
C SER A 104 8.60 -0.31 0.87
N PHE A 105 9.34 0.75 0.52
CA PHE A 105 8.79 1.89 -0.22
C PHE A 105 8.48 1.56 -1.69
N GLU A 106 9.35 0.81 -2.37
CA GLU A 106 9.12 0.32 -3.73
C GLU A 106 7.88 -0.58 -3.79
N ALA A 107 7.69 -1.46 -2.80
CA ALA A 107 6.49 -2.29 -2.71
C ALA A 107 5.19 -1.46 -2.62
N VAL A 108 5.24 -0.24 -2.06
CA VAL A 108 4.10 0.68 -2.05
C VAL A 108 3.92 1.37 -3.40
N ILE A 109 5.00 1.85 -4.04
CA ILE A 109 4.90 2.53 -5.35
C ILE A 109 4.39 1.57 -6.43
N ASN A 110 4.86 0.33 -6.38
CA ASN A 110 4.54 -0.73 -7.33
C ASN A 110 3.17 -1.39 -7.08
N ASP A 111 2.49 -1.09 -5.96
CA ASP A 111 1.12 -1.55 -5.76
C ASP A 111 0.15 -0.72 -6.62
N PRO A 112 -0.60 -1.35 -7.55
CA PRO A 112 -1.54 -0.65 -8.43
C PRO A 112 -2.69 0.04 -7.67
N LEU A 113 -2.96 -0.37 -6.41
CA LEU A 113 -3.99 0.22 -5.56
C LEU A 113 -3.48 1.41 -4.73
N THR A 114 -2.20 1.78 -4.85
CA THR A 114 -1.65 2.96 -4.19
C THR A 114 -2.20 4.25 -4.79
N GLN A 115 -2.70 5.13 -3.93
CA GLN A 115 -3.20 6.45 -4.34
C GLN A 115 -2.05 7.44 -4.57
N SER A 116 -2.26 8.41 -5.47
CA SER A 116 -1.22 9.37 -5.89
C SER A 116 -0.52 10.09 -4.73
N PRO A 117 -1.20 10.58 -3.67
CA PRO A 117 -0.51 11.25 -2.56
C PRO A 117 0.47 10.33 -1.83
N MET A 118 0.10 9.06 -1.64
CA MET A 118 0.97 8.06 -1.01
C MET A 118 2.14 7.71 -1.92
N ARG A 119 1.89 7.51 -3.22
CA ARG A 119 2.95 7.24 -4.20
C ARG A 119 3.99 8.37 -4.25
N ASN A 120 3.54 9.63 -4.28
CA ASN A 120 4.42 10.79 -4.25
C ASN A 120 5.27 10.82 -2.97
N ARG A 121 4.66 10.52 -1.82
CA ARG A 121 5.36 10.46 -0.53
C ARG A 121 6.45 9.39 -0.51
N MET A 122 6.18 8.19 -1.02
CA MET A 122 7.19 7.13 -1.14
C MET A 122 8.32 7.55 -2.08
N GLY A 123 7.99 8.23 -3.18
CA GLY A 123 8.98 8.78 -4.10
C GLY A 123 9.94 9.76 -3.42
N TYR A 124 9.45 10.58 -2.48
CA TYR A 124 10.32 11.45 -1.68
C TYR A 124 11.24 10.66 -0.75
N TYR A 125 10.76 9.59 -0.12
CA TYR A 125 11.61 8.75 0.74
C TYR A 125 12.70 8.00 -0.06
N LEU A 126 12.36 7.48 -1.24
CA LEU A 126 13.34 6.87 -2.15
C LEU A 126 14.36 7.91 -2.66
N ALA A 127 13.91 9.10 -3.02
CA ALA A 127 14.81 10.18 -3.43
C ALA A 127 15.78 10.58 -2.29
N GLN A 128 15.31 10.57 -1.04
CA GLN A 128 16.16 10.80 0.12
C GLN A 128 17.24 9.71 0.27
N LEU A 129 16.86 8.43 0.15
CA LEU A 129 17.79 7.30 0.16
C LEU A 129 18.86 7.40 -0.95
N LEU A 130 18.44 7.79 -2.15
CA LEU A 130 19.36 8.02 -3.28
C LEU A 130 20.30 9.20 -3.00
N ALA A 131 19.79 10.31 -2.47
CA ALA A 131 20.59 11.49 -2.15
C ALA A 131 21.65 11.23 -1.06
N GLU A 132 21.35 10.33 -0.12
CA GLU A 132 22.30 9.86 0.90
C GLU A 132 23.36 8.90 0.35
N GLY A 133 23.18 8.40 -0.89
CA GLY A 133 24.09 7.44 -1.52
C GLY A 133 24.05 6.05 -0.87
N VAL A 134 23.03 5.76 -0.05
CA VAL A 134 22.86 4.48 0.64
C VAL A 134 22.17 3.42 -0.21
N VAL A 135 21.66 3.83 -1.37
CA VAL A 135 20.97 3.01 -2.36
C VAL A 135 21.44 3.42 -3.76
N ALA A 136 21.66 2.45 -4.64
CA ALA A 136 21.99 2.70 -6.04
C ALA A 136 20.73 3.00 -6.85
N PRO A 137 20.80 3.81 -7.93
CA PRO A 137 19.68 4.02 -8.83
C PRO A 137 19.14 2.67 -9.34
N GLU A 138 17.82 2.50 -9.30
CA GLU A 138 17.15 1.28 -9.77
C GLU A 138 17.55 0.99 -11.23
N PRO A 139 17.93 -0.26 -11.58
CA PRO A 139 18.38 -0.61 -12.93
C PRO A 139 17.27 -0.44 -13.98
N ALA A 140 15.98 -0.44 -13.57
CA ALA A 140 14.86 -0.18 -14.47
C ALA A 140 14.79 1.30 -14.92
N ALA A 141 15.17 2.24 -14.06
CA ALA A 141 15.26 3.66 -14.42
C ALA A 141 16.44 3.91 -15.35
N ASP A 142 17.56 3.21 -15.12
CA ASP A 142 18.75 3.28 -15.99
C ASP A 142 18.50 2.63 -17.36
N ALA A 143 17.76 1.50 -17.38
CA ALA A 143 17.31 0.88 -18.62
C ALA A 143 16.31 1.77 -19.39
N ALA A 144 15.41 2.47 -18.69
CA ALA A 144 14.49 3.44 -19.31
C ALA A 144 15.23 4.68 -19.84
N ALA A 145 16.21 5.21 -19.10
CA ALA A 145 17.06 6.30 -19.54
C ALA A 145 17.91 5.91 -20.76
N THR A 146 18.52 4.72 -20.72
CA THR A 146 19.28 4.15 -21.85
C THR A 146 18.38 3.93 -23.07
N ALA A 147 17.15 3.45 -22.87
CA ALA A 147 16.19 3.27 -23.96
C ALA A 147 15.76 4.61 -24.58
N ILE A 148 15.57 5.65 -23.76
CA ILE A 148 15.27 7.01 -24.23
C ILE A 148 16.47 7.57 -25.02
N ASP A 149 17.69 7.40 -24.52
CA ASP A 149 18.91 7.84 -25.22
C ASP A 149 19.12 7.11 -26.55
N ALA A 150 18.83 5.81 -26.62
CA ALA A 150 18.89 5.04 -27.88
C ALA A 150 17.88 5.56 -28.92
N ILE A 151 16.65 5.86 -28.48
CA ILE A 151 15.59 6.41 -29.35
C ILE A 151 15.97 7.81 -29.85
N VAL A 152 16.53 8.67 -28.98
CA VAL A 152 16.98 10.03 -29.34
C VAL A 152 18.24 9.99 -30.23
N GLY A 153 19.11 9.00 -30.05
CA GLY A 153 20.30 8.76 -30.87
C GLY A 153 20.03 8.22 -32.27
N GLY A 154 18.76 7.96 -32.63
CA GLY A 154 18.39 7.41 -33.94
C GLY A 154 18.69 5.91 -34.08
N GLU A 155 19.08 5.24 -33.00
CA GLU A 155 19.32 3.81 -32.98
C GLU A 155 18.02 3.15 -32.49
N VAL A 156 17.13 2.91 -33.45
CA VAL A 156 15.83 2.27 -33.19
C VAL A 156 16.12 0.87 -32.62
N PRO A 157 15.79 0.58 -31.34
CA PRO A 157 15.86 -0.79 -30.88
C PRO A 157 14.88 -1.58 -31.74
N ALA A 158 15.35 -2.69 -32.30
CA ALA A 158 14.51 -3.60 -33.04
C ALA A 158 13.40 -4.09 -32.10
N THR A 159 12.25 -3.42 -32.13
CA THR A 159 10.99 -3.96 -31.63
C THR A 159 10.76 -5.21 -32.46
N GLU A 160 11.04 -6.36 -31.86
CA GLU A 160 10.52 -7.64 -32.32
C GLU A 160 9.00 -7.49 -32.37
N ALA A 161 8.51 -7.35 -33.59
CA ALA A 161 7.14 -7.04 -33.90
C ALA A 161 6.23 -8.19 -33.44
N ALA A 162 5.34 -7.89 -32.51
CA ALA A 162 4.09 -8.61 -32.44
C ALA A 162 3.33 -8.41 -33.77
N PRO A 163 2.89 -9.46 -34.48
CA PRO A 163 2.01 -9.27 -35.62
C PRO A 163 0.61 -8.96 -35.11
N ALA A 164 0.04 -7.88 -35.62
CA ALA A 164 -1.30 -7.43 -35.31
C ALA A 164 -2.28 -7.86 -36.42
N VAL A 165 -3.36 -8.49 -35.97
CA VAL A 165 -4.75 -8.52 -36.49
C VAL A 165 -5.04 -9.21 -37.82
N GLU A 166 -5.93 -10.20 -37.77
CA GLU A 166 -6.96 -10.34 -38.80
C GLU A 166 -8.30 -10.76 -38.20
N THR A 167 -9.25 -9.83 -38.21
CA THR A 167 -10.69 -10.07 -38.00
C THR A 167 -11.29 -10.49 -39.34
N PRO A 168 -12.19 -11.49 -39.40
CA PRO A 168 -13.17 -11.53 -40.47
C PRO A 168 -14.59 -11.27 -39.93
N ALA A 169 -15.28 -10.46 -40.71
CA ALA A 169 -16.67 -10.06 -40.55
C ALA A 169 -17.66 -11.21 -40.83
N ALA A 170 -18.90 -10.95 -40.41
CA ALA A 170 -20.07 -11.80 -40.49
C ALA A 170 -20.43 -12.28 -41.90
N ASP A 171 -21.02 -13.49 -41.96
CA ASP A 171 -21.98 -13.85 -42.99
C ASP A 171 -23.10 -14.70 -42.38
N ALA A 172 -24.34 -14.37 -42.71
CA ALA A 172 -25.56 -15.10 -42.34
C ALA A 172 -26.10 -15.81 -43.58
N PRO A 173 -26.88 -16.89 -43.41
CA PRO A 173 -28.26 -16.75 -43.90
C PRO A 173 -29.34 -17.45 -43.05
N ALA A 174 -30.56 -16.88 -43.13
CA ALA A 174 -31.93 -17.45 -43.21
C ALA A 174 -32.19 -18.92 -42.80
N ALA A 175 -33.35 -19.36 -42.28
CA ALA A 175 -34.63 -18.80 -41.82
C ALA A 175 -35.49 -19.94 -41.20
N THR A 176 -36.51 -19.58 -40.38
CA THR A 176 -37.80 -20.30 -40.07
C THR A 176 -37.73 -21.69 -39.41
N THR A 177 -38.46 -22.02 -38.34
CA THR A 177 -39.91 -21.92 -38.03
C THR A 177 -40.12 -21.83 -36.49
N GLU A 178 -40.91 -20.91 -35.95
CA GLU A 178 -42.37 -21.00 -35.71
C GLU A 178 -42.83 -22.29 -35.02
N THR A 179 -43.05 -22.26 -33.69
CA THR A 179 -44.30 -22.65 -33.00
C THR A 179 -44.24 -22.37 -31.48
N GLU A 180 -44.87 -21.27 -31.06
CA GLU A 180 -45.66 -21.15 -29.81
C GLU A 180 -47.04 -21.86 -30.07
N PRO A 181 -47.94 -22.27 -29.13
CA PRO A 181 -48.19 -21.81 -27.74
C PRO A 181 -48.44 -22.89 -26.66
N ALA A 182 -48.44 -22.46 -25.40
CA ALA A 182 -49.68 -22.29 -24.61
C ALA A 182 -49.45 -22.39 -23.08
N ALA A 183 -49.85 -21.30 -22.41
CA ALA A 183 -50.76 -21.28 -21.26
C ALA A 183 -50.40 -22.09 -20.00
N GLN A 184 -50.03 -21.39 -18.92
CA GLN A 184 -50.94 -20.90 -17.87
C GLN A 184 -50.16 -20.17 -16.78
#